data_AF-A0A0R2E4L4-F1
#
_entry.id   AF-A0A0R2E4L4-F1
#
_cell.length_a   1.000
_cell.length_b   1.000
_cell.length_c   1.000
_cell.angle_alpha   90.00
_cell.angle_beta   90.00
_cell.angle_gamma   90.00
#
_symmetry.space_group_name_H-M   'P 1'
#
loop_
_entity.id
_entity.type
_entity.pdbx_description
1 polymer ?
#
loop_
_entity_poly.entity_id
_entity_poly.type
_entity_poly.pdbx_seq_one_letter_code
_entity_poly.pdbx_strand_id
1 'polypeptide(L)' 'MLGAGPLPVNEYDRENKKFTKKIVNVKIDVYFSGCGVQEVKLPKEFSASNLKDLSEIELVSPEACVVNKNVYVRAKGVK' A
#
# COMPACT_ATOMS: atom_id res chain seq x y z
N MET A 1 -0.09 7.64 -10.36
CA MET A 1 0.46 6.60 -11.25
C MET A 1 1.00 5.46 -10.41
N LEU A 2 0.69 4.20 -10.75
CA LEU A 2 1.22 3.03 -10.06
C LEU A 2 2.74 2.88 -10.32
N GLY A 3 3.53 2.61 -9.28
CA GLY A 3 4.96 2.27 -9.37
C GLY A 3 5.20 0.77 -9.31
N ALA A 4 6.15 0.33 -8.48
CA ALA A 4 6.40 -1.11 -8.26
C ALA A 4 5.10 -1.82 -7.86
N GLY A 5 4.88 -3.01 -8.45
CA GLY A 5 3.68 -3.81 -8.22
C GLY A 5 3.44 -4.17 -6.75
N PRO A 6 2.29 -4.78 -6.43
CA PRO A 6 1.86 -5.02 -5.05
C PRO A 6 2.89 -5.85 -4.28
N LEU A 7 3.35 -5.30 -3.16
CA LEU A 7 4.27 -5.96 -2.24
C LEU A 7 3.51 -6.41 -0.99
N PRO A 8 3.60 -7.70 -0.60
CA PRO A 8 3.00 -8.16 0.64
C PRO A 8 3.76 -7.59 1.84
N VAL A 9 3.03 -7.21 2.88
CA VAL A 9 3.60 -6.77 4.16
C VAL A 9 3.29 -7.82 5.22
N ASN A 10 4.33 -8.36 5.81
CA ASN A 10 4.23 -9.36 6.86
C ASN A 10 4.04 -8.72 8.23
N GLU A 11 3.31 -9.41 9.11
CA GLU A 11 3.20 -9.05 10.51
C GLU A 11 4.57 -9.05 11.18
N TYR A 12 4.83 -8.07 12.03
CA TYR A 12 6.03 -8.05 12.86
C TYR A 12 5.71 -8.59 14.25
N ASP A 13 6.33 -9.71 14.60
CA ASP A 13 6.32 -10.26 15.95
C ASP A 13 7.27 -9.44 16.84
N ARG A 14 6.70 -8.69 17.78
CA ARG A 14 7.44 -7.82 18.69
C ARG A 14 8.20 -8.59 19.76
N GLU A 15 7.73 -9.77 20.17
CA GLU A 15 8.37 -10.59 21.20
C GLU A 15 9.65 -11.20 20.65
N ASN A 16 9.57 -11.81 19.47
CA ASN A 16 10.70 -12.47 18.82
C ASN A 16 11.52 -11.53 17.92
N LYS A 17 11.11 -10.26 17.80
CA LYS A 17 11.73 -9.19 16.99
C LYS A 17 11.95 -9.57 15.52
N LYS A 18 11.01 -10.32 14.93
CA LYS A 18 11.11 -10.87 13.56
C LYS A 18 9.80 -10.70 12.80
N PHE A 19 9.89 -10.64 11.48
CA PHE A 19 8.70 -10.74 10.63
C PHE A 19 8.20 -12.18 10.57
N THR A 20 6.89 -12.37 10.68
CA THR A 20 6.23 -13.68 10.54
C THR A 20 5.94 -13.97 9.07
N LYS A 21 5.36 -15.14 8.78
CA LYS A 21 4.85 -15.48 7.43
C LYS A 21 3.42 -14.96 7.18
N LYS A 22 2.77 -14.35 8.20
CA LYS A 22 1.39 -13.88 8.10
C LYS A 22 1.37 -12.52 7.41
N ILE A 23 0.68 -12.44 6.27
CA ILE A 23 0.47 -11.18 5.54
C ILE A 23 -0.66 -10.40 6.22
N VAL A 24 -0.40 -9.14 6.54
CA VAL A 24 -1.38 -8.24 7.18
C VAL A 24 -2.00 -7.26 6.19
N ASN A 25 -1.25 -6.84 5.17
CA ASN A 25 -1.72 -5.97 4.12
C ASN A 25 -0.85 -6.11 2.87
N VAL A 26 -1.28 -5.48 1.78
CA VAL A 26 -0.46 -5.25 0.57
C VAL A 26 -0.13 -3.76 0.51
N LYS A 27 1.00 -3.41 -0.09
CA LYS A 27 1.34 -2.02 -0.39
C LYS A 27 1.72 -1.84 -1.85
N ILE A 28 1.43 -0.65 -2.37
CA ILE A 28 1.86 -0.17 -3.67
C ILE A 28 2.43 1.24 -3.53
N ASP A 29 3.28 1.61 -4.46
CA ASP A 29 3.76 2.99 -4.60
C ASP A 29 2.86 3.72 -5.60
N VAL A 30 2.37 4.90 -5.22
CA VAL A 30 1.54 5.74 -6.09
C VAL A 30 2.10 7.14 -6.15
N TYR A 31 2.39 7.62 -7.35
CA TYR A 31 2.71 9.02 -7.59
C TYR A 31 1.44 9.88 -7.56
N PHE A 32 1.42 10.86 -6.66
CA PHE A 32 0.43 11.91 -6.57
C PHE A 32 1.05 13.23 -7.04
N SER A 33 0.41 13.90 -8.01
CA SER A 33 0.89 15.18 -8.51
C SER A 33 1.00 16.20 -7.37
N GLY A 34 2.15 16.87 -7.26
CA GLY A 34 2.45 17.84 -6.20
C GLY A 34 2.85 17.24 -4.84
N CYS A 35 2.57 15.96 -4.58
CA CYS A 35 2.92 15.28 -3.32
C CYS A 35 4.01 14.20 -3.48
N GLY A 36 4.41 13.90 -4.71
CA GLY A 36 5.42 12.88 -5.00
C GLY A 36 4.87 11.45 -4.84
N VAL A 37 5.78 10.49 -4.66
CA VAL A 37 5.42 9.08 -4.45
C VAL A 37 5.00 8.86 -3.00
N GLN A 38 3.86 8.22 -2.80
CA GLN A 38 3.32 7.86 -1.48
C GLN A 38 3.02 6.36 -1.43
N GLU A 39 3.23 5.77 -0.25
CA GLU A 39 2.85 4.38 0.02
C GLU A 39 1.34 4.29 0.25
N VAL A 40 0.66 3.45 -0.53
CA VAL A 40 -0.76 3.12 -0.36
C VAL A 40 -0.89 1.71 0.19
N LYS A 41 -1.51 1.59 1.36
CA LYS A 41 -1.80 0.30 2.01
C LYS A 41 -3.20 -0.17 1.64
N LEU A 42 -3.27 -1.39 1.13
CA LEU A 42 -4.45 -2.06 0.62
C LEU A 42 -4.72 -3.36 1.41
N PRO A 43 -5.94 -3.90 1.39
CA PRO A 43 -6.26 -5.18 2.02
C PRO A 43 -5.33 -6.30 1.54
N LYS A 44 -5.09 -7.31 2.39
CA LYS A 44 -4.18 -8.43 2.06
C LYS A 44 -4.66 -9.25 0.85
N GLU A 45 -5.95 -9.18 0.52
CA GLU A 45 -6.59 -9.83 -0.61
C GLU A 45 -6.43 -9.05 -1.92
N PHE A 46 -5.89 -7.82 -1.89
CA PHE A 46 -5.74 -7.00 -3.08
C PHE A 46 -4.72 -7.63 -4.06
N SER A 47 -5.12 -7.72 -5.33
CA SER A 47 -4.27 -8.13 -6.44
C SER A 47 -4.25 -7.04 -7.50
N ALA A 48 -3.06 -6.75 -8.05
CA ALA A 48 -2.86 -5.79 -9.12
C ALA A 48 -2.75 -6.47 -10.50
N SER A 49 -3.27 -7.69 -10.68
CA SER A 49 -3.13 -8.47 -11.92
C SER A 49 -3.58 -7.72 -13.19
N ASN A 50 -4.41 -6.69 -13.02
CA ASN A 50 -5.00 -5.92 -14.12
C ASN A 50 -4.41 -4.50 -14.24
N LEU A 51 -3.50 -4.10 -13.35
CA LEU A 51 -2.93 -2.77 -13.34
C LEU A 51 -1.57 -2.78 -14.05
N LYS A 52 -1.42 -1.89 -15.03
CA LYS A 52 -0.13 -1.69 -15.71
C LYS A 52 0.74 -0.75 -14.90
N ASP A 53 2.05 -0.97 -14.96
CA ASP A 53 3.00 0.00 -14.43
C ASP A 53 2.75 1.39 -15.04
N LEU A 54 2.90 2.43 -14.24
CA LEU A 54 2.65 3.83 -14.59
C LEU A 54 1.21 4.15 -15.03
N SER A 55 0.26 3.22 -14.88
CA SER A 55 -1.15 3.51 -15.16
C SER A 55 -1.72 4.56 -14.21
N GLU A 56 -2.62 5.39 -14.75
CA GLU A 56 -3.52 6.20 -13.95
C GLU A 56 -4.50 5.29 -13.21
N ILE A 57 -4.74 5.60 -11.95
CA ILE A 57 -5.55 4.79 -11.06
C ILE A 57 -6.42 5.67 -10.17
N GLU A 58 -7.56 5.14 -9.75
CA GLU A 58 -8.41 5.74 -8.73
C GLU A 58 -8.41 4.90 -7.46
N LEU A 59 -8.16 5.54 -6.30
CA LEU A 59 -8.23 4.86 -5.02
C LEU A 59 -9.68 4.72 -4.55
N VAL A 60 -10.05 3.52 -4.10
CA VAL A 60 -11.39 3.26 -3.54
C VAL A 60 -11.38 3.58 -2.05
N SER A 61 -12.18 4.59 -1.65
CA SER A 61 -12.30 5.03 -0.25
C SER A 61 -10.93 5.38 0.39
N PRO A 62 -10.16 6.33 -0.17
CA PRO A 62 -8.86 6.69 0.37
C PRO A 62 -8.98 7.45 1.70
N GLU A 63 -8.05 7.17 2.61
CA GLU A 63 -7.88 7.85 3.89
C GLU A 63 -6.41 8.20 4.09
N ALA A 64 -6.12 9.47 4.37
CA ALA A 64 -4.77 9.89 4.77
C ALA A 64 -4.55 9.57 6.26
N CYS A 65 -3.45 8.88 6.58
CA CYS A 65 -3.16 8.42 7.92
C CYS A 65 -1.80 8.95 8.39
N VAL A 66 -1.76 9.37 9.65
CA VAL A 66 -0.51 9.77 10.33
C VAL A 66 -0.31 8.86 11.53
N VAL A 67 0.69 7.99 11.48
CA VAL A 67 1.00 7.05 12.58
C VAL A 67 2.49 7.14 12.88
N ASN A 68 2.84 7.45 14.14
CA ASN A 68 4.24 7.57 14.59
C ASN A 68 5.07 8.49 13.68
N LYS A 69 4.50 9.65 13.28
CA LYS A 69 5.10 10.63 12.35
C LYS A 69 5.29 10.16 10.90
N ASN A 70 4.84 8.94 10.57
CA ASN A 70 4.80 8.47 9.18
C ASN A 70 3.44 8.82 8.56
N VAL A 71 3.48 9.38 7.36
CA VAL A 71 2.30 9.67 6.55
C VAL A 71 2.16 8.57 5.50
N TYR A 72 0.96 8.01 5.36
CA TYR A 72 0.64 7.04 4.31
C TYR A 72 -0.85 7.10 3.98
N VAL A 73 -1.24 6.49 2.87
CA VAL A 73 -2.65 6.41 2.46
C VAL A 73 -3.16 4.99 2.69
N ARG A 74 -4.35 4.83 3.25
CA ARG A 74 -5.10 3.58 3.22
C ARG A 74 -6.19 3.67 2.17
N ALA A 75 -6.42 2.59 1.45
CA ALA A 75 -7.55 2.47 0.53
C ALA A 75 -8.12 1.05 0.60
N LYS A 76 -9.37 0.87 0.17
CA LYS A 76 -10.00 -0.46 0.08
C LYS A 76 -9.64 -1.19 -1.21
N GLY A 77 -9.16 -0.47 -2.22
CA GLY A 77 -8.88 -1.00 -3.53
C GLY A 77 -8.38 0.10 -4.47
N VAL A 78 -8.15 -0.31 -5.72
CA VAL A 78 -7.68 0.53 -6.81
C VAL A 78 -8.53 0.20 -8.05
N LYS A 79 -8.92 1.21 -8.82
CA LYS A 79 -9.59 1.09 -10.12
C LYS A 79 -8.70 1.64 -11.22
#